data_AF-A0A3P1C215-F1
#
_entry.id   AF-A0A3P1C215-F1
#
_cell.length_a   1.000
_cell.length_b   1.000
_cell.length_c   1.000
_cell.angle_alpha   90.00
_cell.angle_beta   90.00
_cell.angle_gamma   90.00
#
_symmetry.space_group_name_H-M   'P 1'
#
loop_
_entity.id
_entity.type
_entity.pdbx_description
1 polymer ?
#
loop_
_entity_poly.entity_id
_entity_poly.type
_entity_poly.pdbx_seq_one_letter_code
_entity_poly.pdbx_strand_id
1 'polypeptide(L)'
;MSTLFTVLGIAFGLFLLKFIYDNFLTDNSEQAWQKLKERDPEAARMIEQNQGLNLKTSYRIREDGLYLWAYQGNGPNGYISGITIGLIFKKGWAYKFEVDFVASLSREDIQELLENATVFDAHGPSPDVSPFQLDGKQLHLHFYPDPEKTSNYLEAKGELTINGLRLDLTQHFINYVKADFDSQTLFTGAEFVFLPA
;
A
#
# COMPACT_ATOMS: atom_id res chain seq x y z
N MET A 1 -56.74 18.76 14.06
CA MET A 1 -55.88 19.68 13.29
C MET A 1 -54.75 20.30 14.12
N SER A 2 -54.48 19.95 15.39
CA SER A 2 -53.39 20.57 16.19
C SER A 2 -52.07 19.80 16.17
N THR A 3 -52.10 18.47 16.20
CA THR A 3 -50.89 17.63 16.28
C THR A 3 -49.99 17.75 15.05
N LEU A 4 -50.56 17.87 13.85
CA LEU A 4 -49.80 17.97 12.60
C LEU A 4 -49.01 19.28 12.51
N PHE A 5 -49.58 20.40 13.01
CA PHE A 5 -48.87 21.67 13.11
C PHE A 5 -47.81 21.67 14.20
N THR A 6 -48.03 20.95 15.31
CA THR A 6 -46.99 20.78 16.35
C THR A 6 -45.81 19.96 15.82
N VAL A 7 -46.07 18.87 15.08
CA VAL A 7 -45.01 18.05 14.47
C VAL A 7 -44.25 18.84 13.40
N LEU A 8 -44.95 19.61 12.56
CA LEU A 8 -44.31 20.50 11.57
C LEU A 8 -43.48 21.59 12.25
N GLY A 9 -43.94 22.16 13.35
CA GLY A 9 -43.21 23.16 14.12
C GLY A 9 -41.92 22.60 14.74
N ILE A 10 -41.98 21.39 15.30
CA ILE A 10 -40.79 20.70 15.85
C ILE A 10 -39.81 20.36 14.72
N ALA A 11 -40.29 19.83 13.59
CA ALA A 11 -39.45 19.52 12.43
C ALA A 11 -38.77 20.78 11.87
N PHE A 12 -39.48 21.90 11.79
CA PHE A 12 -38.93 23.18 11.36
C PHE A 12 -37.90 23.75 12.36
N GLY A 13 -38.15 23.62 13.66
CA GLY A 13 -37.19 24.00 14.70
C GLY A 13 -35.89 23.18 14.64
N LEU A 14 -35.99 21.88 14.43
CA LEU A 14 -34.82 21.00 14.25
C LEU A 14 -34.06 21.32 12.96
N PHE A 15 -34.76 21.68 11.89
CA PHE A 15 -34.14 22.12 10.65
C PHE A 15 -33.35 23.42 10.83
N LEU A 16 -33.90 24.40 11.53
CA LEU A 16 -33.21 25.66 11.84
C LEU A 16 -31.99 25.44 12.76
N LEU A 17 -32.11 24.59 13.78
CA LEU A 17 -31.00 24.26 14.66
C LEU A 17 -29.86 23.56 13.91
N LYS A 18 -30.19 22.61 13.02
CA LYS A 18 -29.21 21.98 12.15
C LYS A 18 -28.56 22.99 11.21
N PHE A 19 -29.35 23.87 10.60
CA PHE A 19 -28.83 24.91 9.70
C PHE A 19 -27.90 25.91 10.43
N ILE A 20 -28.22 26.29 11.66
CA ILE A 20 -27.36 27.14 12.50
C ILE A 20 -26.09 26.39 12.90
N TYR A 21 -26.19 25.13 13.28
CA TYR A 21 -25.04 24.29 13.65
C TYR A 21 -24.07 24.08 12.48
N ASP A 22 -24.61 23.76 11.30
CA ASP A 22 -23.84 23.57 10.07
C ASP A 22 -23.16 24.89 9.64
N ASN A 23 -23.85 26.04 9.72
CA ASN A 23 -23.24 27.35 9.48
C ASN A 23 -22.19 27.72 10.54
N PHE A 24 -22.42 27.43 11.82
CA PHE A 24 -21.47 27.74 12.89
C PHE A 24 -20.18 26.92 12.77
N LEU A 25 -20.25 25.66 12.35
CA LEU A 25 -19.07 24.85 12.05
C LEU A 25 -18.33 25.37 10.81
N THR A 26 -19.07 25.78 9.79
CA THR A 26 -18.50 26.29 8.53
C THR A 26 -17.81 27.64 8.75
N ASP A 27 -18.46 28.60 9.42
CA ASP A 27 -17.89 29.91 9.76
C ASP A 27 -16.66 29.80 10.67
N ASN A 28 -16.67 28.91 11.66
CA ASN A 28 -15.50 28.72 12.53
C ASN A 28 -14.33 28.09 11.77
N SER A 29 -14.61 27.17 10.84
CA SER A 29 -13.57 26.57 10.00
C SER A 29 -12.96 27.60 9.05
N GLU A 30 -13.77 28.47 8.47
CA GLU A 30 -13.32 29.52 7.55
C GLU A 30 -12.56 30.63 8.29
N GLN A 31 -13.02 31.04 9.47
CA GLN A 31 -12.27 31.97 10.32
C GLN A 31 -10.96 31.39 10.86
N ALA A 32 -10.94 30.12 11.26
CA ALA A 32 -9.70 29.45 11.67
C ALA A 32 -8.71 29.32 10.51
N TRP A 33 -9.24 29.10 9.30
CA TRP A 33 -8.47 29.04 8.08
C TRP A 33 -7.86 30.38 7.69
N GLN A 34 -8.63 31.47 7.78
CA GLN A 34 -8.10 32.82 7.58
C GLN A 34 -7.03 33.17 8.63
N LYS A 35 -7.25 32.81 9.91
CA LYS A 35 -6.24 32.96 10.96
C LYS A 35 -4.96 32.16 10.70
N LEU A 36 -5.07 30.96 10.10
CA LEU A 36 -3.91 30.18 9.70
C LEU A 36 -3.14 30.87 8.58
N LYS A 37 -3.83 31.40 7.55
CA LYS A 37 -3.21 32.17 6.46
C LYS A 37 -2.46 33.40 6.97
N GLU A 38 -3.02 34.09 7.97
CA GLU A 38 -2.40 35.27 8.57
C GLU A 38 -1.20 34.90 9.46
N ARG A 39 -1.30 33.80 10.22
CA ARG A 39 -0.27 33.36 11.17
C ARG A 39 0.90 32.65 10.50
N ASP A 40 0.61 31.80 9.52
CA ASP A 40 1.58 30.98 8.81
C ASP A 40 1.17 30.83 7.33
N PRO A 41 1.48 31.83 6.50
CA PRO A 41 1.10 31.83 5.09
C PRO A 41 1.79 30.72 4.29
N GLU A 42 2.94 30.22 4.74
CA GLU A 42 3.64 29.12 4.07
C GLU A 42 2.92 27.78 4.33
N ALA A 43 2.55 27.49 5.58
CA ALA A 43 1.75 26.31 5.92
C ALA A 43 0.37 26.34 5.25
N ALA A 44 -0.29 27.51 5.21
CA ALA A 44 -1.57 27.66 4.53
C ALA A 44 -1.43 27.44 3.02
N ARG A 45 -0.39 27.99 2.38
CA ARG A 45 -0.11 27.75 0.95
C ARG A 45 0.18 26.28 0.67
N MET A 46 0.94 25.61 1.54
CA MET A 46 1.14 24.17 1.43
C MET A 46 -0.17 23.41 1.53
N ILE A 47 -1.05 23.74 2.47
CA ILE A 47 -2.35 23.07 2.61
C ILE A 47 -3.26 23.38 1.40
N GLU A 48 -3.28 24.58 0.84
CA GLU A 48 -4.06 24.90 -0.39
C GLU A 48 -3.55 24.16 -1.62
N GLN A 49 -2.23 24.13 -1.80
CA GLN A 49 -1.60 23.39 -2.89
C GLN A 49 -1.85 21.88 -2.76
N ASN A 50 -2.05 21.38 -1.53
CA ASN A 50 -2.33 19.99 -1.24
C ASN A 50 -3.83 19.67 -1.02
N GLN A 51 -4.73 20.66 -0.99
CA GLN A 51 -6.18 20.44 -0.79
C GLN A 51 -6.85 19.76 -1.99
N GLY A 52 -6.24 19.88 -3.19
CA GLY A 52 -6.60 19.11 -4.38
C GLY A 52 -6.03 17.69 -4.43
N LEU A 53 -5.05 17.38 -3.57
CA LEU A 53 -4.60 16.01 -3.31
C LEU A 53 -5.57 15.41 -2.31
N ASN A 54 -6.69 14.93 -2.83
CA ASN A 54 -7.55 14.01 -2.12
C ASN A 54 -6.69 12.78 -1.75
N LEU A 55 -6.10 12.82 -0.56
CA LEU A 55 -5.17 11.79 -0.06
C LEU A 55 -5.83 10.40 -0.07
N LYS A 56 -7.17 10.31 -0.07
CA LYS A 56 -7.87 9.03 -0.24
C LYS A 56 -7.86 8.45 -1.65
N THR A 57 -7.63 9.26 -2.69
CA THR A 57 -7.61 8.80 -4.11
C THR A 57 -6.22 8.52 -4.67
N SER A 58 -5.15 8.86 -3.96
CA SER A 58 -3.76 8.65 -4.40
C SER A 58 -3.11 7.35 -3.87
N TYR A 59 -3.71 6.65 -2.90
CA TYR A 59 -3.22 5.34 -2.43
C TYR A 59 -3.68 4.20 -3.34
N ARG A 60 -3.48 4.35 -4.65
CA ARG A 60 -3.73 3.27 -5.60
C ARG A 60 -2.42 2.57 -5.90
N ILE A 61 -2.41 1.24 -5.82
CA ILE A 61 -1.29 0.45 -6.35
C ILE A 61 -1.12 0.75 -7.83
N ARG A 62 0.11 1.05 -8.23
CA ARG A 62 0.47 1.24 -9.63
C ARG A 62 0.69 -0.12 -10.28
N GLU A 63 0.03 -0.32 -11.41
CA GLU A 63 0.16 -1.53 -12.24
C GLU A 63 1.00 -1.29 -13.51
N ASP A 64 1.53 -0.07 -13.67
CA ASP A 64 2.31 0.41 -14.81
C ASP A 64 3.82 0.47 -14.53
N GLY A 65 4.30 -0.37 -13.61
CA GLY A 65 5.71 -0.42 -13.23
C GLY A 65 6.03 -1.51 -12.24
N LEU A 66 7.27 -1.47 -11.74
CA LEU A 66 7.86 -2.48 -10.87
C LEU A 66 8.13 -1.87 -9.49
N TYR A 67 7.74 -2.57 -8.43
CA TYR A 67 8.17 -2.25 -7.07
C TYR A 67 9.40 -3.08 -6.74
N LEU A 68 10.53 -2.44 -6.46
CA LEU A 68 11.81 -3.11 -6.23
C LEU A 68 12.31 -2.84 -4.81
N TRP A 69 12.67 -3.90 -4.11
CA TRP A 69 13.39 -3.82 -2.84
C TRP A 69 14.68 -4.64 -2.92
N ALA A 70 15.75 -4.13 -2.33
CA ALA A 70 17.03 -4.80 -2.28
C ALA A 70 17.59 -4.75 -0.86
N TYR A 71 18.12 -5.88 -0.41
CA TYR A 71 18.89 -5.98 0.82
C TYR A 71 20.31 -6.41 0.50
N GLN A 72 21.27 -5.82 1.20
CA GLN A 72 22.69 -6.16 1.13
C GLN A 72 23.21 -6.37 2.55
N GLY A 73 23.78 -7.54 2.81
CA GLY A 73 24.35 -7.92 4.10
C GLY A 73 25.65 -8.71 3.95
N ASN A 74 26.34 -8.92 5.07
CA ASN A 74 27.53 -9.77 5.10
C ASN A 74 27.11 -11.21 5.40
N GLY A 75 27.48 -12.13 4.50
CA GLY A 75 27.31 -13.56 4.71
C GLY A 75 28.30 -14.14 5.73
N PRO A 76 28.13 -15.41 6.13
CA PRO A 76 28.92 -16.06 7.19
C PRO A 76 30.44 -16.05 6.96
N ASN A 77 30.89 -15.93 5.71
CA ASN A 77 32.31 -15.91 5.31
C ASN A 77 32.79 -14.53 4.84
N GLY A 78 32.06 -13.45 5.18
CA GLY A 78 32.41 -12.08 4.80
C GLY A 78 32.16 -11.73 3.32
N TYR A 79 31.52 -12.62 2.55
CA TYR A 79 31.03 -12.25 1.22
C TYR A 79 29.81 -11.34 1.37
N ILE A 80 29.71 -10.34 0.50
CA ILE A 80 28.50 -9.54 0.38
C ILE A 80 27.44 -10.43 -0.25
N SER A 81 26.38 -10.71 0.52
CA SER A 81 25.18 -11.39 0.04
C SER A 81 24.09 -10.34 -0.08
N GLY A 82 23.40 -10.32 -1.21
CA GLY A 82 22.26 -9.44 -1.39
C GLY A 82 21.13 -10.16 -2.11
N ILE A 83 19.91 -9.87 -1.69
CA ILE A 83 18.69 -10.35 -2.32
C ILE A 83 17.93 -9.14 -2.83
N THR A 84 17.39 -9.26 -4.04
CA THR A 84 16.47 -8.27 -4.61
C THR A 84 15.13 -8.96 -4.82
N ILE A 85 14.07 -8.32 -4.33
CA ILE A 85 12.69 -8.77 -4.52
C ILE A 85 12.00 -7.73 -5.40
N GLY A 86 11.47 -8.18 -6.52
CA GLY A 86 10.60 -7.39 -7.39
C GLY A 86 9.14 -7.80 -7.24
N LEU A 87 8.24 -6.82 -7.19
CA LEU A 87 6.79 -7.01 -7.12
C LEU A 87 6.10 -6.29 -8.30
N ILE A 88 5.29 -7.05 -9.03
CA ILE A 88 4.48 -6.54 -10.14
C ILE A 88 3.01 -6.77 -9.81
N PHE A 89 2.21 -5.71 -9.93
CA PHE A 89 0.78 -5.76 -9.68
C PHE A 89 0.01 -5.70 -10.98
N LYS A 90 -0.93 -6.62 -11.18
CA LYS A 90 -1.74 -6.68 -12.41
C LYS A 90 -3.09 -7.32 -12.14
N LYS A 91 -4.17 -6.61 -12.45
CA LYS A 91 -5.56 -7.14 -12.41
C LYS A 91 -5.94 -7.78 -11.06
N GLY A 92 -5.53 -7.19 -9.94
CA GLY A 92 -5.85 -7.70 -8.59
C GLY A 92 -4.90 -8.79 -8.07
N TRP A 93 -3.84 -9.13 -8.81
CA TRP A 93 -2.82 -10.10 -8.42
C TRP A 93 -1.45 -9.44 -8.28
N ALA A 94 -0.61 -10.01 -7.40
CA ALA A 94 0.78 -9.65 -7.20
C ALA A 94 1.68 -10.82 -7.60
N TYR A 95 2.66 -10.50 -8.45
CA TYR A 95 3.69 -11.41 -8.94
C TYR A 95 5.02 -11.00 -8.33
N LYS A 96 5.82 -11.99 -7.95
CA LYS A 96 7.11 -11.78 -7.30
C LYS A 96 8.22 -12.41 -8.14
N PHE A 97 9.38 -11.78 -8.15
CA PHE A 97 10.63 -12.44 -8.52
C PHE A 97 11.71 -12.13 -7.50
N GLU A 98 12.65 -13.05 -7.35
CA GLU A 98 13.78 -12.94 -6.44
C GLU A 98 15.07 -13.16 -7.23
N VAL A 99 16.05 -12.26 -7.07
CA VAL A 99 17.36 -12.40 -7.69
C VAL A 99 18.47 -12.12 -6.69
N ASP A 100 19.54 -12.89 -6.78
CA ASP A 100 20.77 -12.64 -6.06
C ASP A 100 21.44 -11.39 -6.66
N PHE A 101 21.45 -10.29 -5.89
CA PHE A 101 22.01 -8.98 -6.22
C PHE A 101 21.25 -8.14 -7.28
N VAL A 102 21.35 -6.81 -7.15
CA VAL A 102 20.62 -5.84 -7.99
C VAL A 102 21.20 -5.82 -9.40
N ALA A 103 20.42 -6.30 -10.37
CA ALA A 103 20.59 -5.87 -11.75
C ALA A 103 20.07 -4.43 -11.88
N SER A 104 20.84 -3.53 -12.49
CA SER A 104 20.28 -2.27 -12.98
C SER A 104 19.28 -2.62 -14.08
N LEU A 105 17.98 -2.47 -13.82
CA LEU A 105 16.95 -2.73 -14.81
C LEU A 105 16.77 -1.47 -15.67
N SER A 106 16.88 -1.63 -16.99
CA SER A 106 16.48 -0.60 -17.93
C SER A 106 14.96 -0.48 -18.00
N ARG A 107 14.48 0.59 -18.64
CA ARG A 107 13.04 0.79 -18.86
C ARG A 107 12.46 -0.33 -19.73
N GLU A 108 13.21 -0.72 -20.75
CA GLU A 108 12.89 -1.81 -21.67
C GLU A 108 12.77 -3.14 -20.92
N ASP A 109 13.72 -3.43 -20.02
CA ASP A 109 13.65 -4.63 -19.18
C ASP A 109 12.37 -4.62 -18.33
N ILE A 110 12.05 -3.51 -17.66
CA ILE A 110 10.83 -3.39 -16.84
C ILE A 110 9.57 -3.61 -17.69
N GLN A 111 9.53 -3.08 -18.90
CA GLN A 111 8.39 -3.29 -19.80
C GLN A 111 8.26 -4.77 -20.18
N GLU A 112 9.36 -5.43 -20.56
CA GLU A 112 9.38 -6.86 -20.83
C GLU A 112 8.90 -7.65 -19.60
N LEU A 113 9.34 -7.24 -18.40
CA LEU A 113 8.92 -7.85 -17.14
C LEU A 113 7.40 -7.75 -16.93
N LEU A 114 6.80 -6.59 -17.20
CA LEU A 114 5.35 -6.36 -17.06
C LEU A 114 4.51 -7.14 -18.06
N GLU A 115 5.02 -7.30 -19.27
CA GLU A 115 4.39 -8.08 -20.33
C GLU A 115 4.45 -9.58 -20.02
N ASN A 116 5.59 -10.04 -19.48
CA ASN A 116 5.89 -11.44 -19.15
C ASN A 116 5.59 -11.82 -17.70
N ALA A 117 4.91 -10.98 -16.92
CA ALA A 117 4.67 -11.24 -15.49
C ALA A 117 3.96 -12.58 -15.16
N THR A 118 3.31 -13.21 -16.14
CA THR A 118 2.75 -14.56 -16.04
C THR A 118 3.76 -15.70 -16.31
N VAL A 119 4.98 -15.39 -16.74
CA VAL A 119 5.98 -16.28 -17.35
C VAL A 119 7.36 -16.13 -16.68
N PHE A 120 7.42 -15.70 -15.41
CA PHE A 120 8.68 -15.58 -14.68
C PHE A 120 9.27 -16.91 -14.20
N ASP A 121 9.54 -17.79 -15.15
CA ASP A 121 10.85 -18.34 -15.48
C ASP A 121 10.87 -18.45 -17.01
N ALA A 122 12.04 -18.28 -17.62
CA ALA A 122 12.29 -18.82 -18.95
C ALA A 122 12.32 -20.39 -19.00
N HIS A 123 11.96 -21.09 -17.91
CA HIS A 123 11.83 -22.56 -17.81
C HIS A 123 10.63 -23.09 -16.94
N GLY A 124 9.60 -22.29 -16.66
CA GLY A 124 8.57 -22.57 -15.64
C GLY A 124 7.86 -21.29 -15.13
N PRO A 125 6.65 -21.33 -14.56
CA PRO A 125 6.07 -20.17 -13.89
C PRO A 125 6.59 -20.08 -12.44
N SER A 126 6.91 -18.88 -11.92
CA SER A 126 7.03 -18.69 -10.47
C SER A 126 5.73 -19.18 -9.82
N PRO A 127 5.79 -20.18 -8.94
CA PRO A 127 4.61 -20.88 -8.46
C PRO A 127 3.81 -20.09 -7.43
N ASP A 128 4.34 -18.95 -6.99
CA ASP A 128 3.88 -18.19 -5.84
C ASP A 128 3.29 -16.86 -6.29
N VAL A 129 2.06 -16.92 -6.83
CA VAL A 129 1.26 -15.72 -7.17
C VAL A 129 0.15 -15.53 -6.14
N SER A 130 -0.05 -14.29 -5.69
CA SER A 130 -1.05 -13.96 -4.66
C SER A 130 -2.13 -13.03 -5.19
N PRO A 131 -3.42 -13.20 -4.81
CA PRO A 131 -4.32 -12.06 -4.84
C PRO A 131 -3.85 -11.05 -3.78
N PHE A 132 -3.98 -9.75 -4.05
CA PHE A 132 -3.68 -8.74 -3.05
C PHE A 132 -4.97 -8.15 -2.44
N GLN A 133 -4.92 -7.78 -1.18
CA GLN A 133 -6.02 -7.08 -0.50
C GLN A 133 -5.58 -5.67 -0.14
N LEU A 134 -6.44 -4.70 -0.46
CA LEU A 134 -6.27 -3.29 -0.11
C LEU A 134 -7.39 -2.84 0.82
N ASP A 135 -7.01 -2.35 2.00
CA ASP A 135 -7.92 -1.66 2.92
C ASP A 135 -7.36 -0.27 3.25
N GLY A 136 -7.88 0.75 2.56
CA GLY A 136 -7.33 2.10 2.60
C GLY A 136 -5.88 2.11 2.08
N LYS A 137 -4.93 2.35 2.99
CA LYS A 137 -3.48 2.31 2.68
C LYS A 137 -2.82 0.97 2.98
N GLN A 138 -3.53 0.04 3.62
CA GLN A 138 -2.96 -1.24 4.04
C GLN A 138 -2.97 -2.23 2.86
N LEU A 139 -1.85 -2.93 2.68
CA LEU A 139 -1.65 -3.93 1.64
C LEU A 139 -1.25 -5.26 2.27
N HIS A 140 -1.98 -6.31 1.95
CA HIS A 140 -1.67 -7.69 2.34
C HIS A 140 -1.44 -8.57 1.11
N LEU A 141 -0.35 -9.33 1.12
CA LEU A 141 0.11 -10.25 0.06
C LEU A 141 0.51 -11.60 0.66
N HIS A 142 0.18 -12.69 -0.02
CA HIS A 142 0.47 -14.08 0.35
C HIS A 142 1.03 -14.87 -0.82
N PHE A 143 2.35 -15.02 -0.86
CA PHE A 143 3.02 -15.83 -1.86
C PHE A 143 3.04 -17.29 -1.39
N TYR A 144 2.22 -18.12 -2.03
CA TYR A 144 2.04 -19.54 -1.68
C TYR A 144 3.33 -20.35 -1.84
N PRO A 145 3.47 -21.48 -1.14
CA PRO A 145 4.59 -22.37 -1.36
C PRO A 145 4.68 -22.79 -2.82
N ASP A 146 5.91 -22.88 -3.31
CA ASP A 146 6.21 -23.63 -4.52
C ASP A 146 5.65 -25.07 -4.37
N PRO A 147 4.88 -25.60 -5.34
CA PRO A 147 4.45 -27.00 -5.36
C PRO A 147 5.59 -28.00 -5.13
N GLU A 148 6.82 -27.65 -5.50
CA GLU A 148 8.02 -28.44 -5.26
C GLU A 148 8.66 -28.17 -3.89
N LYS A 149 8.40 -27.03 -3.25
CA LYS A 149 8.89 -26.63 -1.91
C LYS A 149 7.73 -26.25 -0.99
N THR A 150 6.91 -27.24 -0.67
CA THR A 150 5.65 -27.06 0.10
C THR A 150 5.83 -26.64 1.56
N SER A 151 7.04 -26.62 2.09
CA SER A 151 7.29 -26.42 3.53
C SER A 151 7.32 -24.96 3.99
N ASN A 152 7.33 -23.98 3.09
CA ASN A 152 7.37 -22.57 3.46
C ASN A 152 6.54 -21.68 2.54
N TYR A 153 6.08 -20.54 3.06
CA TYR A 153 5.44 -19.49 2.26
C TYR A 153 5.82 -18.11 2.78
N LEU A 154 5.62 -17.07 1.96
CA LEU A 154 5.98 -15.70 2.29
C LEU A 154 4.71 -14.84 2.42
N GLU A 155 4.58 -14.17 3.56
CA GLU A 155 3.58 -13.13 3.79
C GLU A 155 4.27 -11.77 3.74
N ALA A 156 3.68 -10.83 2.99
CA ALA A 156 4.07 -9.42 3.01
C ALA A 156 2.89 -8.54 3.40
N LYS A 157 3.06 -7.75 4.46
CA LYS A 157 2.03 -6.85 4.99
C LYS A 157 2.59 -5.48 5.27
N GLY A 158 1.85 -4.43 4.95
CA GLY A 158 2.28 -3.09 5.29
C GLY A 158 1.42 -2.02 4.65
N GLU A 159 2.04 -0.96 4.18
CA GLU A 159 1.31 0.22 3.68
C GLU A 159 1.86 0.79 2.38
N LEU A 160 0.95 1.40 1.62
CA LEU A 160 1.28 2.26 0.48
C LEU A 160 1.81 3.59 1.01
N THR A 161 2.97 3.98 0.49
CA THR A 161 3.59 5.27 0.80
C THR A 161 3.60 6.15 -0.44
N ILE A 162 4.00 7.41 -0.28
CA ILE A 162 4.14 8.35 -1.40
C ILE A 162 5.22 7.89 -2.40
N ASN A 163 6.22 7.13 -1.92
CA ASN A 163 7.40 6.74 -2.69
C ASN A 163 7.35 5.29 -3.20
N GLY A 164 6.32 4.52 -2.81
CA GLY A 164 6.22 3.10 -3.17
C GLY A 164 5.46 2.30 -2.11
N LEU A 165 6.05 1.21 -1.62
CA LEU A 165 5.46 0.38 -0.58
C LEU A 165 6.42 0.26 0.61
N ARG A 166 5.87 0.12 1.81
CA ARG A 166 6.63 -0.26 3.00
C ARG A 166 6.01 -1.52 3.58
N LEU A 167 6.72 -2.65 3.51
CA LEU A 167 6.20 -3.97 3.82
C LEU A 167 7.07 -4.69 4.86
N ASP A 168 6.44 -5.40 5.79
CA ASP A 168 7.07 -6.40 6.62
C ASP A 168 7.06 -7.74 5.87
N LEU A 169 8.20 -8.40 5.80
CA LEU A 169 8.38 -9.69 5.13
C LEU A 169 8.47 -10.79 6.19
N THR A 170 7.49 -11.68 6.22
CA THR A 170 7.41 -12.79 7.18
C THR A 170 7.39 -14.11 6.45
N GLN A 171 8.36 -14.97 6.77
CA GLN A 171 8.40 -16.33 6.26
C GLN A 171 7.70 -17.25 7.26
N HIS A 172 6.80 -18.08 6.76
CA HIS A 172 6.12 -19.10 7.55
C HIS A 172 6.66 -20.48 7.19
N PHE A 173 6.86 -21.31 8.21
CA PHE A 173 7.30 -22.69 8.10
C PHE A 173 6.15 -23.61 8.49
N ILE A 174 5.75 -24.49 7.57
CA ILE A 174 4.67 -25.44 7.80
C ILE A 174 5.28 -26.77 8.22
N ASN A 175 5.06 -27.17 9.48
CA ASN A 175 5.43 -28.50 9.95
C ASN A 175 4.23 -29.46 9.85
N TYR A 176 4.11 -30.13 8.70
CA TYR A 176 3.02 -31.07 8.42
C TYR A 176 2.95 -32.26 9.38
N VAL A 177 4.06 -32.65 10.02
CA VAL A 177 4.10 -33.79 10.95
C VAL A 177 3.56 -33.40 12.33
N LYS A 178 3.82 -32.16 12.76
CA LYS A 178 3.40 -31.66 14.08
C LYS A 178 2.11 -30.85 14.04
N ALA A 179 1.57 -30.58 12.84
CA ALA A 179 0.46 -29.63 12.63
C ALA A 179 0.74 -28.27 13.27
N ASP A 180 1.99 -27.81 13.15
CA ASP A 180 2.50 -26.60 13.80
C ASP A 180 2.94 -25.58 12.75
N PHE A 181 2.77 -24.31 13.08
CA PHE A 181 3.13 -23.17 12.23
C PHE A 181 4.13 -22.31 12.97
N ASP A 182 5.35 -22.28 12.48
CA ASP A 182 6.35 -21.32 12.94
C ASP A 182 6.44 -20.16 11.95
N SER A 183 6.78 -18.98 12.43
CA SER A 183 6.89 -17.78 11.60
C SER A 183 8.06 -16.94 12.03
N GLN A 184 8.86 -16.51 11.06
CA GLN A 184 10.00 -15.64 11.26
C GLN A 184 9.85 -14.40 10.40
N THR A 185 9.81 -13.23 11.05
CA THR A 185 9.94 -11.95 10.35
C THR A 185 11.38 -11.81 9.86
N LEU A 186 11.54 -11.78 8.54
CA LEU A 186 12.83 -11.60 7.88
C LEU A 186 13.23 -10.13 7.87
N PHE A 187 12.27 -9.25 7.58
CA PHE A 187 12.49 -7.80 7.49
C PHE A 187 11.26 -7.04 7.99
N THR A 188 11.51 -5.97 8.74
CA THR A 188 10.49 -5.03 9.18
C THR A 188 10.66 -3.71 8.41
N GLY A 189 9.59 -3.25 7.78
CA GLY A 189 9.53 -1.99 7.07
C GLY A 189 10.41 -1.92 5.83
N ALA A 190 10.51 -3.00 5.05
CA ALA A 190 11.19 -3.03 3.77
C ALA A 190 10.55 -2.03 2.79
N GLU A 191 11.34 -1.07 2.32
CA GLU A 191 10.87 -0.01 1.41
C GLU A 191 11.07 -0.42 -0.05
N PHE A 192 9.98 -0.74 -0.73
CA PHE A 192 9.98 -1.02 -2.16
C PHE A 192 9.83 0.28 -2.94
N VAL A 193 10.84 0.59 -3.76
CA VAL A 193 10.86 1.76 -4.63
C VAL A 193 10.10 1.45 -5.91
N PHE A 194 9.24 2.37 -6.35
CA PHE A 194 8.53 2.23 -7.61
C PHE A 194 9.38 2.67 -8.81
N LEU A 195 9.52 1.80 -9.80
CA LEU A 195 10.20 2.03 -11.08
C LEU A 195 9.15 2.05 -12.20
N PRO A 196 8.90 3.20 -12.85
CA PRO A 196 7.94 3.29 -13.95
C PRO A 196 8.47 2.57 -15.20
N ALA A 197 7.55 1.96 -15.95
CA ALA A 197 7.84 1.40 -17.27
C ALA A 197 7.85 2.44 -18.40
#